data_AF-A0A0Q8ZPZ6-F1
#
_entry.id   AF-A0A0Q8ZPZ6-F1
#
_cell.length_a   1.000
_cell.length_b   1.000
_cell.length_c   1.000
_cell.angle_alpha   90.00
_cell.angle_beta   90.00
_cell.angle_gamma   90.00
#
_symmetry.space_group_name_H-M   'P 1'
#
loop_
_entity.id
_entity.type
_entity.pdbx_description
1 polymer ?
#
loop_
_entity_poly.entity_id
_entity_poly.type
_entity_poly.pdbx_seq_one_letter_code
_entity_poly.pdbx_strand_id
1 'polypeptide(L)'
;MTTTALKEWGAAVHALLDGRQTVLLRKGGIHEKRFDLAAGEFLLFPTVAHSHAQRVRPEHRELLDSAADSTEQAIVVRAGAKVVAAIEVNRPEAIADIANLHIWTEESVRADRLDFRPKRRLTVLVVQARALAEPVRLPRIPDYGGCSSWVQLPVPETCYAAPVHDIDTLSAVAQRVRDSVG
;
A
#
# COMPACT_ATOMS: atom_id res chain seq x y z
N MET A 1 5.90 -22.67 -5.85
CA MET A 1 5.11 -22.06 -4.74
C MET A 1 4.80 -20.64 -5.15
N THR A 2 3.59 -20.15 -4.87
CA THR A 2 3.19 -18.77 -5.16
C THR A 2 2.99 -18.01 -3.85
N THR A 3 3.31 -16.72 -3.86
CA THR A 3 3.10 -15.82 -2.72
C THR A 3 2.08 -14.76 -3.08
N THR A 4 1.18 -14.49 -2.13
CA THR A 4 0.16 -13.44 -2.27
C THR A 4 0.83 -12.07 -2.31
N ALA A 5 0.44 -11.25 -3.28
CA ALA A 5 0.91 -9.88 -3.41
C ALA A 5 -0.25 -8.90 -3.50
N LEU A 6 -0.12 -7.78 -2.80
CA LEU A 6 -1.06 -6.67 -2.81
C LEU A 6 -0.61 -5.65 -3.86
N LYS A 7 -1.50 -5.32 -4.81
CA LYS A 7 -1.26 -4.23 -5.77
C LYS A 7 -1.21 -2.91 -5.02
N GLU A 8 -0.13 -2.16 -5.19
CA GLU A 8 0.05 -0.83 -4.63
C GLU A 8 0.83 0.05 -5.60
N TRP A 9 0.63 1.36 -5.52
CA TRP A 9 1.35 2.30 -6.36
C TRP A 9 2.83 2.31 -6.02
N GLY A 10 3.69 2.33 -7.04
CA GLY A 10 5.14 2.35 -6.88
C GLY A 10 5.60 3.40 -5.87
N ALA A 11 5.07 4.62 -5.95
CA ALA A 11 5.45 5.70 -5.03
C ALA A 11 5.16 5.37 -3.56
N ALA A 12 4.04 4.68 -3.28
CA ALA A 12 3.71 4.23 -1.93
C ALA A 12 4.61 3.07 -1.47
N VAL A 13 5.01 2.17 -2.37
CA VAL A 13 5.98 1.10 -2.06
C VAL A 13 7.33 1.71 -1.69
N HIS A 14 7.82 2.68 -2.46
CA HIS A 14 9.08 3.37 -2.14
C HIS A 14 8.97 4.20 -0.86
N ALA A 15 7.86 4.92 -0.66
CA ALA A 15 7.64 5.66 0.59
C ALA A 15 7.66 4.77 1.84
N LEU A 16 7.13 3.55 1.75
CA LEU A 16 7.20 2.56 2.81
C LEU A 16 8.64 2.11 3.07
N LEU A 17 9.42 1.85 2.02
CA LEU A 17 10.83 1.44 2.14
C LEU A 17 11.73 2.55 2.68
N ASP A 18 11.44 3.81 2.34
CA ASP A 18 12.15 4.98 2.84
C ASP A 18 11.71 5.38 4.26
N GLY A 19 10.73 4.69 4.84
CA GLY A 19 10.19 4.97 6.18
C GLY A 19 9.32 6.23 6.27
N ARG A 20 8.99 6.85 5.13
CA ARG A 20 8.19 8.08 5.02
C ARG A 20 6.69 7.82 5.11
N GLN A 21 6.28 6.59 4.84
CA GLN A 21 4.91 6.10 4.97
C GLN A 21 4.90 4.88 5.88
N THR A 22 3.85 4.72 6.68
CA THR A 22 3.66 3.55 7.55
C THR A 22 2.27 2.92 7.40
N VAL A 23 1.39 3.57 6.62
CA VAL A 23 0.02 3.09 6.40
C VAL A 23 -0.34 2.94 4.92
N LEU A 24 -1.25 2.00 4.64
CA LEU A 24 -1.91 1.86 3.35
C LEU A 24 -3.41 2.18 3.51
N LEU A 25 -3.96 2.97 2.60
CA LEU A 25 -5.38 3.33 2.58
C LEU A 25 -6.14 2.42 1.61
N ARG A 26 -6.90 1.48 2.14
CA ARG A 26 -7.55 0.41 1.38
C ARG A 26 -9.06 0.48 1.43
N LYS A 27 -9.66 0.43 0.26
CA LYS A 27 -11.09 0.24 0.08
C LYS A 27 -11.30 -1.13 -0.53
N GLY A 28 -12.15 -1.97 0.05
CA GLY A 28 -12.36 -3.35 -0.43
C GLY A 28 -12.53 -3.42 -1.95
N GLY A 29 -11.87 -4.38 -2.59
CA GLY A 29 -11.78 -4.54 -4.05
C GLY A 29 -13.14 -4.73 -4.72
N ILE A 30 -13.22 -4.74 -6.05
CA ILE A 30 -14.50 -4.64 -6.79
C ILE A 30 -15.63 -5.54 -6.25
N HIS A 31 -15.30 -6.75 -5.80
CA HIS A 31 -16.22 -7.76 -5.30
C HIS A 31 -16.28 -7.93 -3.77
N GLU A 32 -15.50 -7.19 -2.98
CA GLU A 32 -15.37 -7.42 -1.53
C GLU A 32 -16.23 -6.45 -0.69
N LYS A 33 -17.13 -6.95 0.19
CA LYS A 33 -17.98 -6.07 1.03
C LYS A 33 -17.17 -5.19 2.01
N ARG A 34 -16.01 -5.67 2.45
CA ARG A 34 -14.96 -4.99 3.25
C ARG A 34 -13.59 -5.40 2.70
N PHE A 35 -12.52 -4.65 2.94
CA PHE A 35 -11.18 -5.15 2.60
C PHE A 35 -10.88 -6.36 3.48
N ASP A 36 -10.82 -7.55 2.89
CA ASP A 36 -10.49 -8.77 3.61
C ASP A 36 -8.98 -8.99 3.52
N LEU A 37 -8.35 -9.23 4.66
CA LEU A 37 -6.93 -9.52 4.74
C LEU A 37 -6.71 -10.93 4.23
N ALA A 38 -6.50 -11.07 2.92
CA ALA A 38 -6.19 -12.36 2.30
C ALA A 38 -4.93 -13.01 2.89
N ALA A 39 -4.01 -12.21 3.42
CA ALA A 39 -2.83 -12.64 4.15
C ALA A 39 -2.39 -11.58 5.19
N GLY A 40 -1.82 -12.03 6.31
CA GLY A 40 -1.19 -11.16 7.31
C GLY A 40 0.20 -10.67 6.91
N GLU A 41 0.82 -11.32 5.92
CA GLU A 41 2.08 -10.92 5.29
C GLU A 41 1.97 -11.17 3.78
N PHE A 42 2.46 -10.23 2.98
CA PHE A 42 2.31 -10.27 1.52
C PHE A 42 3.43 -9.49 0.82
N LEU A 43 3.66 -9.80 -0.46
CA LEU A 43 4.50 -8.98 -1.33
C LEU A 43 3.76 -7.71 -1.78
N LEU A 44 4.48 -6.65 -2.11
CA LEU A 44 3.93 -5.44 -2.71
C LEU A 44 4.16 -5.47 -4.22
N PHE A 45 3.07 -5.61 -4.98
CA PHE A 45 3.09 -5.57 -6.44
C PHE A 45 2.97 -4.12 -6.91
N PRO A 46 4.02 -3.52 -7.49
CA PRO A 46 3.97 -2.13 -7.91
C PRO A 46 3.06 -1.96 -9.13
N THR A 47 2.23 -0.93 -9.11
CA THR A 47 1.41 -0.49 -10.24
C THR A 47 1.76 0.93 -10.62
N VAL A 48 1.72 1.23 -11.92
CA VAL A 48 1.83 2.61 -12.42
C VAL A 48 0.46 3.25 -12.46
N ALA A 49 0.45 4.52 -12.11
CA ALA A 49 -0.69 5.37 -12.20
C ALA A 49 -0.29 6.49 -13.19
N HIS A 50 -0.66 6.33 -14.48
CA HIS A 50 -0.15 7.17 -15.59
C HIS A 50 -0.50 8.67 -15.54
N SER A 51 -1.31 9.16 -14.58
CA SER A 51 -1.75 10.57 -14.53
C SER A 51 -1.74 11.22 -13.13
N HIS A 52 -0.93 10.72 -12.18
CA HIS A 52 -1.22 10.94 -10.75
C HIS A 52 -0.21 11.76 -9.94
N ALA A 53 0.67 12.54 -10.58
CA ALA A 53 1.62 13.40 -9.85
C ALA A 53 0.92 14.37 -8.87
N GLN A 54 -0.28 14.82 -9.20
CA GLN A 54 -1.08 15.72 -8.35
C GLN A 54 -1.68 15.03 -7.12
N ARG A 55 -1.71 13.69 -7.09
CA ARG A 55 -2.20 12.90 -5.96
C ARG A 55 -1.15 12.67 -4.88
N VAL A 56 0.12 12.85 -5.23
CA VAL A 56 1.24 12.78 -4.29
C VAL A 56 1.57 14.20 -3.84
N ARG A 57 1.80 14.37 -2.54
CA ARG A 57 2.18 15.65 -1.95
C ARG A 57 3.48 16.18 -2.59
N PRO A 58 3.63 17.50 -2.78
CA PRO A 58 4.79 18.08 -3.47
C PRO A 58 6.15 17.57 -2.96
N GLU A 59 6.29 17.42 -1.65
CA GLU A 59 7.49 16.96 -0.95
C GLU A 59 7.84 15.47 -1.13
N HIS A 60 7.01 14.72 -1.87
CA HIS A 60 7.21 13.29 -2.15
C HIS A 60 7.16 12.97 -3.65
N ARG A 61 7.12 13.97 -4.52
CA ARG A 61 6.96 13.77 -5.97
C ARG A 61 8.15 13.07 -6.61
N GLU A 62 9.34 13.16 -6.02
CA GLU A 62 10.51 12.39 -6.43
C GLU A 62 10.28 10.88 -6.35
N LEU A 63 9.34 10.40 -5.53
CA LEU A 63 8.97 8.99 -5.48
C LEU A 63 8.19 8.53 -6.72
N LEU A 64 7.72 9.44 -7.59
CA LEU A 64 7.03 9.10 -8.83
C LEU A 64 7.96 8.47 -9.87
N ASP A 65 9.27 8.67 -9.75
CA ASP A 65 10.29 8.02 -10.59
C ASP A 65 10.30 6.49 -10.39
N SER A 66 9.63 5.99 -9.35
CA SER A 66 9.33 4.56 -9.12
C SER A 66 8.51 3.90 -10.24
N ALA A 67 7.98 4.65 -11.20
CA ALA A 67 7.30 4.10 -12.38
C ALA A 67 8.14 3.06 -13.15
N ALA A 68 9.46 3.10 -13.01
CA ALA A 68 10.38 2.09 -13.56
C ALA A 68 10.13 0.66 -13.05
N ASP A 69 9.48 0.49 -11.89
CA ASP A 69 9.21 -0.83 -11.32
C ASP A 69 7.99 -1.52 -11.93
N SER A 70 7.23 -0.85 -12.79
CA SER A 70 6.09 -1.46 -13.48
C SER A 70 6.01 -0.93 -14.90
N THR A 71 6.77 -1.52 -15.82
CA THR A 71 6.72 -1.21 -17.24
C THR A 71 5.69 -2.05 -17.97
N GLU A 72 5.48 -1.80 -19.26
CA GLU A 72 4.64 -2.65 -20.11
C GLU A 72 5.17 -4.09 -20.21
N GLN A 73 6.47 -4.29 -20.00
CA GLN A 73 7.15 -5.57 -20.21
C GLN A 73 7.45 -6.31 -18.89
N ALA A 74 7.66 -5.58 -17.80
CA ALA A 74 8.18 -6.18 -16.57
C ALA A 74 7.68 -5.47 -15.31
N ILE A 75 7.69 -6.22 -14.22
CA ILE A 75 7.43 -5.77 -12.86
C ILE A 75 8.68 -6.04 -12.01
N VAL A 76 9.05 -5.10 -11.14
CA VAL A 76 10.12 -5.27 -10.17
C VAL A 76 9.52 -5.26 -8.77
N VAL A 77 9.43 -6.42 -8.15
CA VAL A 77 8.94 -6.57 -6.77
C VAL A 77 10.12 -6.33 -5.83
N ARG A 78 10.02 -5.32 -4.96
CA ARG A 78 11.11 -4.91 -4.06
C ARG A 78 10.82 -5.12 -2.60
N ALA A 79 9.56 -5.30 -2.25
CA ALA A 79 9.12 -5.22 -0.87
C ALA A 79 8.02 -6.22 -0.57
N GLY A 80 7.95 -6.60 0.70
CA GLY A 80 6.76 -7.15 1.31
C GLY A 80 6.38 -6.34 2.53
N ALA A 81 5.22 -6.67 3.09
CA ALA A 81 4.73 -6.01 4.27
C ALA A 81 3.95 -7.00 5.14
N LYS A 82 4.16 -6.89 6.46
CA LYS A 82 3.35 -7.57 7.46
C LYS A 82 2.34 -6.59 8.04
N VAL A 83 1.09 -7.01 8.18
CA VAL A 83 0.04 -6.17 8.77
C VAL A 83 0.19 -6.18 10.30
N VAL A 84 0.32 -4.98 10.86
CA VAL A 84 0.35 -4.75 12.32
C VAL A 84 -1.07 -4.47 12.83
N ALA A 85 -1.85 -3.69 12.09
CA ALA A 85 -3.25 -3.44 12.40
C ALA A 85 -4.05 -3.11 11.14
N ALA A 86 -5.34 -3.45 11.16
CA ALA A 86 -6.33 -3.02 10.17
C ALA A 86 -7.46 -2.30 10.89
N ILE A 87 -7.63 -1.01 10.60
CA ILE A 87 -8.53 -0.13 11.34
C ILE A 87 -9.54 0.45 10.36
N GLU A 88 -10.82 0.19 10.62
CA GLU A 88 -11.91 0.76 9.82
C GLU A 88 -12.08 2.24 10.18
N VAL A 89 -12.15 3.10 9.17
CA VAL A 89 -12.37 4.53 9.34
C VAL A 89 -13.84 4.75 9.66
N ASN A 90 -14.12 5.08 10.93
CA ASN A 90 -15.46 5.43 11.42
C ASN A 90 -15.67 6.96 11.46
N ARG A 91 -14.59 7.74 11.50
CA ARG A 91 -14.58 9.22 11.49
C ARG A 91 -13.86 9.75 10.23
N PRO A 92 -14.50 9.72 9.06
CA PRO A 92 -13.87 10.16 7.80
C PRO A 92 -13.46 11.65 7.81
N GLU A 93 -14.12 12.48 8.60
CA GLU A 93 -13.78 13.88 8.84
C GLU A 93 -12.41 14.06 9.52
N ALA A 94 -11.95 13.07 10.28
CA ALA A 94 -10.67 13.08 10.99
C ALA A 94 -9.52 12.47 10.16
N ILE A 95 -9.73 12.14 8.87
CA ILE A 95 -8.70 11.50 8.05
C ILE A 95 -7.44 12.37 7.89
N ALA A 96 -7.59 13.69 7.99
CA ALA A 96 -6.48 14.64 7.94
C ALA A 96 -5.50 14.45 9.12
N ASP A 97 -5.96 13.93 10.26
CA ASP A 97 -5.15 13.75 11.47
C ASP A 97 -4.06 12.69 11.30
N ILE A 98 -4.23 11.78 10.33
CA ILE A 98 -3.26 10.72 10.00
C ILE A 98 -2.47 11.03 8.73
N ALA A 99 -2.58 12.24 8.20
CA ALA A 99 -2.08 12.54 6.87
C ALA A 99 -0.55 12.64 6.78
N ASN A 100 0.15 12.72 7.92
CA ASN A 100 1.62 12.58 7.98
C ASN A 100 2.10 11.12 7.99
N LEU A 101 1.19 10.13 7.94
CA LEU A 101 1.53 8.72 7.86
C LEU A 101 1.53 8.18 6.42
N HIS A 102 1.14 9.00 5.44
CA HIS A 102 1.05 8.64 4.03
C HIS A 102 1.42 9.78 3.08
N ILE A 103 1.77 9.45 1.84
CA ILE A 103 2.26 10.45 0.87
C ILE A 103 1.16 11.18 0.07
N TRP A 104 -0.10 10.79 0.24
CA TRP A 104 -1.21 11.29 -0.57
C TRP A 104 -1.67 12.70 -0.19
N THR A 105 -2.12 13.47 -1.19
CA THR A 105 -2.83 14.73 -0.96
C THR A 105 -4.21 14.47 -0.36
N GLU A 106 -4.73 15.44 0.39
CA GLU A 106 -6.08 15.33 0.95
C GLU A 106 -7.14 15.13 -0.16
N GLU A 107 -7.00 15.88 -1.25
CA GLU A 107 -7.88 15.77 -2.42
C GLU A 107 -7.89 14.35 -3.00
N SER A 108 -6.73 13.70 -3.12
CA SER A 108 -6.67 12.32 -3.61
C SER A 108 -7.30 11.34 -2.62
N VAL A 109 -7.06 11.49 -1.32
CA VAL A 109 -7.70 10.62 -0.31
C VAL A 109 -9.21 10.79 -0.37
N ARG A 110 -9.71 12.03 -0.47
CA ARG A 110 -11.15 12.31 -0.58
C ARG A 110 -11.74 11.69 -1.84
N ALA A 111 -11.23 12.07 -3.02
CA ALA A 111 -11.78 11.65 -4.31
C ALA A 111 -11.64 10.14 -4.55
N ASP A 112 -10.45 9.57 -4.28
CA ASP A 112 -10.14 8.20 -4.67
C ASP A 112 -10.44 7.16 -3.59
N ARG A 113 -10.65 7.58 -2.33
CA ARG A 113 -10.84 6.65 -1.21
C ARG A 113 -12.11 6.91 -0.41
N LEU A 114 -12.48 8.15 -0.10
CA LEU A 114 -13.70 8.43 0.67
C LEU A 114 -14.93 8.41 -0.25
N ASP A 115 -14.94 9.26 -1.28
CA ASP A 115 -16.07 9.46 -2.18
C ASP A 115 -16.22 8.31 -3.18
N PHE A 116 -15.11 7.66 -3.55
CA PHE A 116 -15.14 6.46 -4.38
C PHE A 116 -15.83 5.31 -3.64
N ARG A 117 -17.01 4.86 -4.06
CA ARG A 117 -17.82 3.80 -3.38
C ARG A 117 -18.16 4.14 -1.92
N PRO A 118 -18.95 5.20 -1.66
CA PRO A 118 -19.17 5.74 -0.30
C PRO A 118 -19.86 4.74 0.65
N LYS A 119 -20.56 3.73 0.11
CA LYS A 119 -21.17 2.65 0.89
C LYS A 119 -20.15 1.68 1.51
N ARG A 120 -18.87 1.75 1.12
CA ARG A 120 -17.80 0.95 1.70
C ARG A 120 -16.91 1.83 2.55
N ARG A 121 -16.60 1.36 3.75
CA ARG A 121 -15.70 2.07 4.65
C ARG A 121 -14.26 1.92 4.18
N LEU A 122 -13.48 2.98 4.39
CA LEU A 122 -12.04 2.96 4.19
C LEU A 122 -11.41 2.16 5.34
N THR A 123 -10.38 1.38 5.04
CA THR A 123 -9.58 0.67 6.03
C THR A 123 -8.16 1.20 5.96
N VAL A 124 -7.61 1.61 7.09
CA VAL A 124 -6.20 1.94 7.24
C VAL A 124 -5.47 0.68 7.67
N LEU A 125 -4.53 0.23 6.86
CA LEU A 125 -3.61 -0.84 7.23
C LEU A 125 -2.33 -0.20 7.77
N VAL A 126 -2.00 -0.45 9.02
CA VAL A 126 -0.66 -0.16 9.55
C VAL A 126 0.21 -1.36 9.22
N VAL A 127 1.31 -1.12 8.50
CA VAL A 127 2.12 -2.20 7.95
C VAL A 127 3.59 -2.04 8.33
N GLN A 128 4.22 -3.18 8.63
CA GLN A 128 5.65 -3.29 8.78
C GLN A 128 6.26 -3.65 7.42
N ALA A 129 6.75 -2.65 6.71
CA ALA A 129 7.39 -2.82 5.43
C ALA A 129 8.81 -3.40 5.58
N ARG A 130 9.18 -4.27 4.66
CA ARG A 130 10.50 -4.90 4.59
C ARG A 130 10.94 -4.96 3.13
N ALA A 131 12.16 -4.52 2.85
CA ALA A 131 12.76 -4.77 1.54
C ALA A 131 13.02 -6.28 1.37
N LEU A 132 12.87 -6.78 0.15
CA LEU A 132 13.47 -8.04 -0.23
C LEU A 132 14.99 -7.87 -0.25
N ALA A 133 15.75 -8.88 0.20
CA ALA A 133 17.21 -8.85 0.11
C ALA A 133 17.68 -8.62 -1.33
N GLU A 134 16.97 -9.20 -2.29
CA GLU A 134 17.17 -8.94 -3.73
C GLU A 134 15.81 -8.66 -4.39
N PRO A 135 15.67 -7.52 -5.11
CA PRO A 135 14.50 -7.25 -5.94
C PRO A 135 14.26 -8.33 -7.00
N VAL A 136 13.01 -8.77 -7.14
CA VAL A 136 12.63 -9.82 -8.10
C VAL A 136 11.98 -9.20 -9.33
N ARG A 137 12.58 -9.41 -10.50
CA ARG A 137 12.02 -8.98 -11.78
C ARG A 137 11.16 -10.09 -12.39
N LEU A 138 9.91 -9.76 -12.71
CA LEU A 138 8.94 -10.67 -13.32
C LEU A 138 8.49 -10.14 -14.68
N PRO A 139 8.24 -11.01 -15.68
CA PRO A 139 7.58 -10.59 -16.91
C PRO A 139 6.16 -10.15 -16.61
N ARG A 140 5.67 -9.09 -17.27
CA ARG A 140 4.27 -8.67 -17.14
C ARG A 140 3.40 -9.60 -17.99
N ILE A 141 2.50 -10.32 -17.32
CA ILE A 141 1.54 -11.24 -17.94
C ILE A 141 0.09 -10.76 -17.72
N PRO A 142 -0.86 -11.16 -18.59
CA PRO A 142 -2.27 -10.77 -18.45
C PRO A 142 -2.89 -11.07 -17.07
N ASP A 143 -2.45 -12.14 -16.42
CA ASP A 143 -2.94 -12.58 -15.10
C ASP A 143 -2.69 -11.56 -13.97
N TYR A 144 -1.72 -10.65 -14.16
CA TYR A 144 -1.47 -9.57 -13.22
C TYR A 144 -2.39 -8.35 -13.45
N GLY A 145 -3.18 -8.38 -14.51
CA GLY A 145 -4.14 -7.34 -14.88
C GLY A 145 -5.40 -7.32 -13.98
N GLY A 146 -6.36 -6.49 -14.38
CA GLY A 146 -7.66 -6.40 -13.72
C GLY A 146 -7.69 -5.63 -12.40
N CYS A 147 -8.90 -5.51 -11.86
CA CYS A 147 -9.22 -4.65 -10.70
C CYS A 147 -9.20 -5.37 -9.35
N SER A 148 -8.64 -6.58 -9.27
CA SER A 148 -8.39 -7.22 -7.98
C SER A 148 -7.26 -6.50 -7.25
N SER A 149 -7.41 -6.38 -5.93
CA SER A 149 -6.34 -5.86 -5.07
C SER A 149 -5.19 -6.87 -4.95
N TRP A 150 -5.48 -8.15 -5.08
CA TRP A 150 -4.55 -9.25 -4.83
C TRP A 150 -4.19 -9.99 -6.12
N VAL A 151 -2.93 -10.44 -6.20
CA VAL A 151 -2.40 -11.32 -7.24
C VAL A 151 -1.50 -12.39 -6.62
N GLN A 152 -1.35 -13.52 -7.30
CA GLN A 152 -0.42 -14.57 -6.92
C GLN A 152 0.85 -14.44 -7.75
N LEU A 153 2.00 -14.34 -7.09
CA LEU A 153 3.28 -14.23 -7.78
C LEU A 153 4.07 -15.52 -7.63
N PRO A 154 4.78 -15.98 -8.69
CA PRO A 154 5.66 -17.16 -8.63
C PRO A 154 6.98 -16.83 -7.93
N VAL A 155 6.93 -16.08 -6.84
CA VAL A 155 8.06 -15.64 -6.04
C VAL A 155 7.93 -16.31 -4.69
N PRO A 156 8.84 -17.21 -4.29
CA PRO A 156 8.83 -17.74 -2.93
C PRO A 156 9.07 -16.59 -1.95
N GLU A 157 8.52 -16.69 -0.72
CA GLU A 157 8.85 -15.76 0.35
C GLU A 157 10.38 -15.73 0.50
N THR A 158 10.94 -14.64 0.04
CA THR A 158 12.37 -14.45 -0.12
C THR A 158 12.90 -13.76 1.13
N CYS A 159 14.20 -13.94 1.41
CA CYS A 159 14.83 -13.37 2.59
C CYS A 159 14.57 -11.85 2.66
N TYR A 160 13.76 -11.42 3.62
CA TYR A 160 13.53 -10.00 3.86
C TYR A 160 14.71 -9.39 4.60
N ALA A 161 15.03 -8.14 4.28
CA ALA A 161 15.89 -7.31 5.10
C ALA A 161 15.25 -7.03 6.48
N ALA A 162 15.99 -6.28 7.31
CA ALA A 162 15.43 -5.76 8.54
C ALA A 162 14.18 -4.90 8.24
N PRO A 163 13.14 -4.94 9.10
CA PRO A 163 12.02 -4.03 9.01
C PRO A 163 12.46 -2.56 9.01
N VAL A 164 11.75 -1.74 8.25
CA VAL A 164 12.00 -0.29 8.21
C VAL A 164 11.70 0.36 9.56
N HIS A 165 10.61 -0.07 10.21
CA HIS A 165 10.21 0.34 11.56
C HIS A 165 10.00 -0.88 12.45
N ASP A 166 10.38 -0.76 13.72
CA ASP A 166 10.12 -1.80 14.72
C ASP A 166 8.64 -1.90 15.09
N ILE A 167 8.29 -2.96 15.82
CA ILE A 167 6.89 -3.24 16.14
C ILE A 167 6.31 -2.23 17.14
N ASP A 168 7.14 -1.67 18.02
CA ASP A 168 6.70 -0.71 19.05
C ASP A 168 6.31 0.62 18.41
N THR A 169 7.14 1.11 17.48
CA THR A 169 6.84 2.28 16.64
C THR A 169 5.53 2.10 15.90
N LEU A 170 5.34 0.96 15.24
CA LEU A 170 4.13 0.69 14.46
C LEU A 170 2.90 0.45 15.34
N SER A 171 3.08 -0.04 16.57
CA SER A 171 2.00 -0.19 17.54
C SER A 171 1.52 1.17 18.05
N ALA A 172 2.43 2.11 18.28
CA ALA A 172 2.10 3.51 18.57
C ALA A 172 1.38 4.19 17.39
N VAL A 173 1.81 3.94 16.15
CA VAL A 173 1.11 4.38 14.95
C VAL A 173 -0.31 3.81 14.90
N ALA A 174 -0.47 2.50 15.15
CA ALA A 174 -1.78 1.86 15.18
C ALA A 174 -2.70 2.43 16.27
N GLN A 175 -2.16 2.76 17.45
CA GLN A 175 -2.91 3.44 18.50
C GLN A 175 -3.38 4.82 18.03
N ARG A 176 -2.47 5.63 17.48
CA ARG A 176 -2.81 6.95 16.94
C ARG A 176 -3.90 6.88 15.87
N VAL A 177 -3.81 5.93 14.93
CA VAL A 177 -4.83 5.76 13.89
C VAL A 177 -6.18 5.38 14.52
N ARG A 178 -6.22 4.47 15.50
CA ARG A 178 -7.45 4.12 16.23
C ARG A 178 -8.07 5.34 16.93
N ASP A 179 -7.25 6.13 17.60
CA ASP A 179 -7.73 7.30 18.36
C ASP A 179 -8.22 8.43 17.45
N SER A 180 -7.62 8.60 16.26
CA SER A 180 -8.02 9.63 15.29
C SER A 180 -9.23 9.24 14.45
N VAL A 181 -9.16 8.11 13.74
CA VAL A 181 -10.13 7.79 12.67
C VAL A 181 -10.98 6.55 12.94
N GLY A 182 -10.58 5.74 13.92
CA GLY A 182 -11.29 4.52 14.34
C GLY A 182 -12.63 4.79 15.00
#